data_AF-A0A1H0L8J7-F1
#
_entry.id   AF-A0A1H0L8J7-F1
#
_cell.length_a   1.000
_cell.length_b   1.000
_cell.length_c   1.000
_cell.angle_alpha   90.00
_cell.angle_beta   90.00
_cell.angle_gamma   90.00
#
_symmetry.space_group_name_H-M   'P 1'
#
loop_
_entity.id
_entity.type
_entity.pdbx_description
1 polymer ?
#
loop_
_entity_poly.entity_id
_entity_poly.type
_entity_poly.pdbx_seq_one_letter_code
_entity_poly.pdbx_strand_id
1 'polypeptide(L)'
;MDGVDAWLQAIAASPWALPAMALLVFADAFLVVIPGEAAVTAFGALAVAHGTPPLAAVILVAGAAAFAGDLGCYLVGRLVGVERWAWMRGPRVSAALDWARARLERNAAVVLFTARFVPFARLAVNLAAGAARVNPARYLGVAALAALAWAAYQAVIGAVVAALVPGGPVVAVVVSIVVAVGIGVGIDLVLARRAKRRAAARS
;
A
#
# COMPACT_ATOMS: atom_id res chain seq x y z
N MET A 1 29.51 -13.42 10.16
CA MET A 1 28.46 -12.78 9.34
C MET A 1 27.56 -13.82 8.67
N ASP A 2 28.03 -15.06 8.55
CA ASP A 2 27.36 -16.20 7.89
C ASP A 2 26.03 -16.64 8.53
N GLY A 3 25.83 -16.43 9.84
CA GLY A 3 24.62 -16.88 10.53
C GLY A 3 23.36 -16.11 10.18
N VAL A 4 23.47 -14.80 9.89
CA VAL A 4 22.30 -13.96 9.56
C VAL A 4 21.85 -14.21 8.13
N ASP A 5 22.79 -14.34 7.20
CA ASP A 5 22.48 -14.67 5.81
C ASP A 5 21.83 -16.06 5.68
N ALA A 6 22.32 -17.05 6.44
CA ALA A 6 21.70 -18.36 6.53
C ALA A 6 20.27 -18.31 7.10
N TRP A 7 20.03 -17.44 8.09
CA TRP A 7 18.71 -17.27 8.71
C TRP A 7 17.72 -16.58 7.76
N LEU A 8 18.17 -15.55 7.02
CA LEU A 8 17.37 -14.89 5.99
C LEU A 8 17.02 -15.84 4.84
N GLN A 9 17.98 -16.65 4.41
CA GLN A 9 17.74 -17.70 3.41
C GLN A 9 16.73 -18.73 3.91
N ALA A 10 16.81 -19.14 5.18
CA ALA A 10 15.85 -20.07 5.79
C ALA A 10 14.43 -19.48 5.85
N ILE A 11 14.28 -18.18 6.16
CA ILE A 11 12.97 -17.50 6.09
C ILE A 11 12.48 -17.48 4.64
N ALA A 12 13.33 -17.08 3.70
CA ALA A 12 12.94 -16.92 2.31
C ALA A 12 12.53 -18.24 1.65
N ALA A 13 13.23 -19.33 2.00
CA ALA A 13 12.92 -20.69 1.55
C ALA A 13 11.76 -21.33 2.34
N SER A 14 11.32 -20.72 3.44
CA SER A 14 10.22 -21.26 4.24
C SER A 14 8.91 -21.24 3.44
N PRO A 15 8.09 -22.30 3.50
CA PRO A 15 6.72 -22.29 2.97
C PRO A 15 5.85 -21.14 3.51
N TRP A 16 6.21 -20.61 4.69
CA TRP A 16 5.52 -19.51 5.35
C TRP A 16 5.98 -18.12 4.90
N ALA A 17 7.01 -18.00 4.07
CA ALA A 17 7.53 -16.73 3.57
C ALA A 17 6.43 -15.84 2.96
N LEU A 18 5.79 -16.34 1.91
CA LEU A 18 4.76 -15.62 1.17
C LEU A 18 3.46 -15.44 1.99
N PRO A 19 2.95 -16.45 2.72
CA PRO A 19 1.82 -16.26 3.63
C PRO A 19 2.05 -15.22 4.73
N ALA A 20 3.23 -15.20 5.36
CA ALA A 20 3.56 -14.23 6.40
C ALA A 20 3.64 -12.81 5.82
N MET A 21 4.29 -12.65 4.66
CA MET A 21 4.29 -11.38 3.92
C MET A 21 2.87 -10.93 3.57
N ALA A 22 2.04 -11.83 3.04
CA ALA A 22 0.65 -11.55 2.70
C ALA A 22 -0.14 -11.07 3.92
N LEU A 23 0.05 -11.73 5.07
CA LEU A 23 -0.61 -11.36 6.32
C LEU A 23 -0.18 -9.96 6.78
N LEU A 24 1.11 -9.62 6.70
CA LEU A 24 1.61 -8.29 7.04
C LEU A 24 1.02 -7.22 6.11
N VAL A 25 0.99 -7.47 4.80
CA VAL A 25 0.41 -6.55 3.81
C VAL A 25 -1.09 -6.37 4.01
N PHE A 26 -1.82 -7.47 4.26
CA PHE A 26 -3.24 -7.43 4.54
C PHE A 26 -3.53 -6.65 5.82
N ALA A 27 -2.77 -6.91 6.88
CA ALA A 27 -2.97 -6.26 8.17
C ALA A 27 -2.59 -4.77 8.12
N ASP A 28 -1.57 -4.39 7.35
CA ASP A 28 -1.22 -2.98 7.04
C ASP A 28 -2.38 -2.21 6.37
N ALA A 29 -3.26 -2.89 5.63
CA ALA A 29 -4.47 -2.27 5.09
C ALA A 29 -5.38 -1.66 6.17
N PHE A 30 -5.38 -2.24 7.37
CA PHE A 30 -6.22 -1.83 8.50
C PHE A 30 -5.44 -1.13 9.60
N LEU A 31 -4.18 -1.53 9.80
CA LEU A 31 -3.32 -1.12 10.89
C LEU A 31 -2.08 -0.43 10.32
N VAL A 32 -2.10 0.90 10.29
CA VAL A 32 -1.00 1.76 9.79
C VAL A 32 0.34 1.50 10.48
N VAL A 33 0.35 0.80 11.61
CA VAL A 33 1.55 0.46 12.38
C VAL A 33 2.33 -0.71 11.76
N ILE A 34 1.72 -1.50 10.88
CA ILE A 34 2.32 -2.75 10.38
C ILE A 34 3.24 -2.45 9.20
N PRO A 35 4.51 -2.91 9.21
CA PRO A 35 5.49 -2.60 8.17
C PRO A 35 5.30 -3.45 6.91
N GLY A 36 4.10 -3.45 6.32
CA GLY A 36 3.78 -4.22 5.10
C GLY A 36 4.63 -3.80 3.90
N GLU A 37 4.87 -2.50 3.74
CA GLU A 37 5.74 -1.94 2.69
C GLU A 37 7.19 -2.43 2.78
N ALA A 38 7.73 -2.46 4.00
CA ALA A 38 9.08 -2.94 4.26
C ALA A 38 9.18 -4.45 4.01
N ALA A 39 8.13 -5.22 4.34
CA ALA A 39 8.10 -6.65 4.07
C ALA A 39 8.20 -6.96 2.58
N VAL A 40 7.35 -6.34 1.73
CA VAL A 40 7.39 -6.56 0.27
C VAL A 40 8.75 -6.17 -0.32
N THR A 41 9.31 -5.05 0.15
CA THR A 41 10.63 -4.58 -0.29
C THR A 41 11.73 -5.55 0.13
N ALA A 42 11.71 -6.05 1.36
CA ALA A 42 12.68 -7.03 1.85
C ALA A 42 12.60 -8.35 1.07
N PHE A 43 11.39 -8.87 0.82
CA PHE A 43 11.21 -10.07 0.01
C PHE A 43 11.62 -9.86 -1.46
N GLY A 44 11.45 -8.65 -2.01
CA GLY A 44 11.98 -8.28 -3.32
C GLY A 44 13.52 -8.30 -3.38
N ALA A 45 14.18 -7.82 -2.33
CA ALA A 45 15.64 -7.91 -2.18
C ALA A 45 16.11 -9.37 -2.07
N LEU A 46 15.45 -10.18 -1.23
CA LEU A 46 15.75 -11.60 -1.05
C LEU A 46 15.58 -12.40 -2.35
N ALA A 47 14.58 -12.07 -3.16
CA ALA A 47 14.35 -12.69 -4.47
C ALA A 47 15.56 -12.56 -5.41
N VAL A 48 16.28 -11.43 -5.37
CA VAL A 48 17.51 -11.22 -6.16
C VAL A 48 18.74 -11.78 -5.46
N ALA A 49 18.86 -11.58 -4.14
CA ALA A 49 20.03 -11.99 -3.38
C ALA A 49 20.18 -13.52 -3.26
N HIS A 50 19.07 -14.25 -3.16
CA HIS A 50 19.05 -15.70 -2.93
C HIS A 50 18.29 -16.49 -3.99
N GLY A 51 17.64 -15.82 -4.95
CA GLY A 51 16.83 -16.48 -5.99
C GLY A 51 15.47 -17.01 -5.50
N THR A 52 15.11 -16.77 -4.23
CA THR A 52 13.87 -17.26 -3.61
C THR A 52 13.35 -16.28 -2.54
N PRO A 53 12.02 -16.13 -2.37
CA PRO A 53 10.96 -16.59 -3.28
C PRO A 53 11.00 -15.85 -4.63
N PRO A 54 10.45 -16.43 -5.73
CA PRO A 54 10.46 -15.78 -7.04
C PRO A 54 9.82 -14.39 -6.98
N LEU A 55 10.47 -13.39 -7.61
CA LEU A 55 9.99 -12.01 -7.57
C LEU A 55 8.53 -11.87 -8.07
N ALA A 56 8.16 -12.64 -9.09
CA ALA A 56 6.78 -12.68 -9.58
C ALA A 56 5.79 -13.17 -8.50
N ALA A 57 6.17 -14.17 -7.70
CA ALA A 57 5.34 -14.67 -6.60
C ALA A 57 5.20 -13.62 -5.49
N VAL A 58 6.27 -12.91 -5.16
CA VAL A 58 6.25 -11.77 -4.22
C VAL A 58 5.24 -10.72 -4.67
N ILE A 59 5.31 -10.30 -5.94
CA ILE A 59 4.43 -9.28 -6.52
C ILE A 59 2.96 -9.73 -6.52
N LEU A 60 2.68 -10.95 -6.98
CA LEU A 60 1.31 -11.46 -7.09
C LEU A 60 0.68 -11.65 -5.72
N VAL A 61 1.41 -12.24 -4.76
CA VAL A 61 0.89 -12.48 -3.41
C VAL A 61 0.70 -11.17 -2.64
N ALA A 62 1.67 -10.26 -2.69
CA ALA A 62 1.53 -8.94 -2.06
C ALA A 62 0.40 -8.14 -2.70
N GLY A 63 0.28 -8.16 -4.04
CA GLY A 63 -0.79 -7.49 -4.76
C GLY A 63 -2.17 -8.04 -4.40
N ALA A 64 -2.31 -9.37 -4.30
CA ALA A 64 -3.55 -10.01 -3.87
C ALA A 64 -3.92 -9.67 -2.42
N ALA A 65 -2.95 -9.68 -1.51
CA ALA A 65 -3.16 -9.32 -0.12
C ALA A 65 -3.57 -7.85 0.05
N ALA A 66 -2.89 -6.94 -0.65
CA ALA A 66 -3.22 -5.51 -0.66
C ALA A 66 -4.61 -5.26 -1.23
N PHE A 67 -4.95 -5.92 -2.35
CA PHE A 67 -6.28 -5.85 -2.94
C PHE A 67 -7.37 -6.37 -2.00
N ALA A 68 -7.13 -7.49 -1.31
CA ALA A 68 -8.07 -8.04 -0.33
C ALA A 68 -8.31 -7.06 0.84
N GLY A 69 -7.26 -6.39 1.32
CA GLY A 69 -7.37 -5.34 2.33
C GLY A 69 -8.19 -4.13 1.84
N ASP A 70 -7.90 -3.64 0.64
CA ASP A 70 -8.65 -2.55 0.00
C ASP A 70 -10.13 -2.91 -0.22
N LEU A 71 -10.40 -4.15 -0.62
CA LEU A 71 -11.76 -4.69 -0.73
C LEU A 71 -12.45 -4.74 0.63
N GLY A 72 -11.78 -5.22 1.67
CA GLY A 72 -12.30 -5.21 3.04
C GLY A 72 -12.73 -3.81 3.48
N CYS A 73 -11.89 -2.81 3.25
CA CYS A 73 -12.20 -1.41 3.54
C CYS A 73 -13.41 -0.90 2.75
N TYR A 74 -13.49 -1.21 1.45
CA TYR A 74 -14.63 -0.87 0.61
C TYR A 74 -15.93 -1.52 1.10
N LEU A 75 -15.90 -2.81 1.47
CA LEU A 75 -17.06 -3.52 1.98
C LEU A 75 -17.52 -2.96 3.32
N VAL A 76 -16.60 -2.66 4.24
CA VAL A 76 -16.92 -1.99 5.50
C VAL A 76 -17.59 -0.65 5.22
N GLY A 77 -17.04 0.17 4.33
CA GLY A 77 -17.64 1.45 3.95
C GLY A 77 -19.04 1.28 3.36
N ARG A 78 -19.24 0.27 2.51
CA ARG A 78 -20.52 -0.02 1.85
C ARG A 78 -21.59 -0.54 2.80
N LEU A 79 -21.19 -1.36 3.78
CA LEU A 79 -22.08 -1.95 4.79
C LEU A 79 -22.45 -0.95 5.88
N VAL A 80 -21.48 -0.18 6.38
CA VAL A 80 -21.73 0.86 7.38
C VAL A 80 -22.52 2.02 6.77
N GLY A 81 -22.22 2.38 5.51
CA GLY A 81 -22.86 3.48 4.80
C GLY A 81 -22.59 4.84 5.45
N VAL A 82 -23.31 5.87 4.99
CA VAL A 82 -23.17 7.26 5.46
C VAL A 82 -24.35 7.70 6.33
N GLU A 83 -25.31 6.79 6.52
CA GLU A 83 -26.61 7.07 7.15
C GLU A 83 -26.69 6.54 8.59
N ARG A 84 -25.73 5.68 8.99
CA ARG A 84 -25.80 4.96 10.26
C ARG A 84 -25.61 5.87 11.48
N TRP A 85 -24.90 7.00 11.34
CA TRP A 85 -24.63 7.92 12.46
C TRP A 85 -24.95 9.38 12.06
N ALA A 86 -25.57 10.13 12.98
CA ALA A 86 -26.04 11.51 12.71
C ALA A 86 -24.91 12.47 12.30
N TRP A 87 -23.69 12.28 12.79
CA TRP A 87 -22.52 13.10 12.43
C TRP A 87 -22.06 12.88 10.98
N MET A 88 -22.37 11.73 10.37
CA MET A 88 -22.03 11.41 8.97
C MET A 88 -22.96 12.10 7.97
N ARG A 89 -24.11 12.63 8.43
CA ARG A 89 -25.08 13.40 7.64
C ARG A 89 -24.73 14.90 7.59
N GLY A 90 -23.62 15.31 8.20
CA GLY A 90 -23.17 16.69 8.18
C GLY A 90 -22.76 17.14 6.76
N PRO A 91 -22.99 18.41 6.39
CA PRO A 91 -22.72 18.92 5.04
C PRO A 91 -21.26 18.79 4.61
N ARG A 92 -20.30 18.82 5.56
CA ARG A 92 -18.87 18.59 5.29
C ARG A 92 -18.57 17.14 4.89
N VAL A 93 -19.21 16.17 5.54
CA VAL A 93 -19.01 14.75 5.26
C VAL A 93 -19.67 14.39 3.92
N SER A 94 -20.88 14.89 3.66
CA SER A 94 -21.54 14.73 2.35
C SER A 94 -20.70 15.30 1.22
N ALA A 95 -20.21 16.54 1.35
CA ALA A 95 -19.38 17.16 0.32
C ALA A 95 -18.06 16.40 0.07
N ALA A 96 -17.46 15.82 1.11
CA ALA A 96 -16.26 14.99 0.97
C ALA A 96 -16.56 13.66 0.24
N LEU A 97 -17.71 13.06 0.52
CA LEU A 97 -18.17 11.84 -0.15
C LEU A 97 -18.54 12.08 -1.62
N ASP A 98 -19.24 13.18 -1.90
CA ASP A 98 -19.59 13.58 -3.27
C ASP A 98 -18.33 13.91 -4.07
N TRP A 99 -17.36 14.61 -3.46
CA TRP A 99 -16.05 14.83 -4.05
C TRP A 99 -15.32 13.52 -4.33
N ALA A 100 -15.28 12.60 -3.35
CA ALA A 100 -14.61 11.31 -3.49
C ALA A 100 -15.26 10.50 -4.62
N ARG A 101 -16.60 10.46 -4.68
CA ARG A 101 -17.36 9.82 -5.75
C ARG A 101 -17.03 10.41 -7.10
N ALA A 102 -17.14 11.74 -7.27
CA ALA A 102 -16.83 12.41 -8.53
C ALA A 102 -15.36 12.24 -8.96
N ARG A 103 -14.43 12.19 -8.01
CA ARG A 103 -13.00 12.01 -8.29
C ARG A 103 -12.68 10.56 -8.65
N LEU A 104 -13.27 9.58 -7.98
CA LEU A 104 -13.15 8.16 -8.33
C LEU A 104 -13.83 7.87 -9.67
N GLU A 105 -14.98 8.49 -9.95
CA GLU A 105 -15.67 8.35 -11.23
C GLU A 105 -14.91 8.97 -12.41
N ARG A 106 -14.00 9.92 -12.19
CA ARG A 106 -13.19 10.50 -13.26
C ARG A 106 -11.77 9.94 -13.33
N ASN A 107 -11.15 9.64 -12.19
CA ASN A 107 -9.72 9.35 -12.06
C ASN A 107 -9.41 8.34 -10.94
N ALA A 108 -10.20 7.27 -10.80
CA ALA A 108 -10.01 6.25 -9.76
C ALA A 108 -8.54 5.76 -9.65
N ALA A 109 -7.85 5.54 -10.77
CA ALA A 109 -6.49 4.99 -10.76
C ALA A 109 -5.51 5.93 -10.06
N VAL A 110 -5.52 7.21 -10.43
CA VAL A 110 -4.66 8.23 -9.82
C VAL A 110 -5.00 8.40 -8.34
N VAL A 111 -6.28 8.40 -7.98
CA VAL A 111 -6.72 8.57 -6.59
C VAL A 111 -6.28 7.38 -5.73
N LEU A 112 -6.56 6.15 -6.16
CA LEU A 112 -6.20 4.95 -5.43
C LEU A 112 -4.68 4.79 -5.32
N PHE A 113 -3.94 5.12 -6.38
CA PHE A 113 -2.49 5.06 -6.38
C PHE A 113 -1.87 6.12 -5.46
N THR A 114 -2.31 7.38 -5.57
CA THR A 114 -1.79 8.46 -4.71
C THR A 114 -2.17 8.28 -3.23
N ALA A 115 -3.35 7.72 -2.95
CA ALA A 115 -3.78 7.43 -1.59
C ALA A 115 -2.93 6.36 -0.89
N ARG A 116 -2.22 5.51 -1.63
CA ARG A 116 -1.32 4.51 -1.02
C ARG A 116 -0.07 5.11 -0.40
N PHE A 117 0.39 6.27 -0.87
CA PHE A 117 1.57 6.91 -0.31
C PHE A 117 1.29 7.62 1.01
N VAL A 118 0.04 8.03 1.25
CA VAL A 118 -0.35 8.75 2.47
C VAL A 118 -0.99 7.75 3.45
N PRO A 119 -0.33 7.49 4.60
CA PRO A 119 -0.90 6.66 5.66
C PRO A 119 -2.29 7.18 6.04
N PHE A 120 -3.24 6.28 6.29
CA PHE A 120 -4.67 6.56 6.51
C PHE A 120 -5.48 7.06 5.31
N ALA A 121 -4.88 7.72 4.31
CA ALA A 121 -5.64 8.21 3.14
C ALA A 121 -6.21 7.04 2.32
N ARG A 122 -5.43 5.96 2.14
CA ARG A 122 -5.89 4.71 1.52
C ARG A 122 -7.15 4.18 2.21
N LEU A 123 -7.10 4.06 3.54
CA LEU A 123 -8.21 3.58 4.36
C LEU A 123 -9.45 4.47 4.17
N ALA A 124 -9.28 5.79 4.29
CA ALA A 124 -10.36 6.76 4.14
C ALA A 124 -10.97 6.75 2.72
N VAL A 125 -10.14 6.69 1.67
CA VAL A 125 -10.59 6.66 0.28
C VAL A 125 -11.38 5.38 -0.02
N ASN A 126 -10.90 4.22 0.42
CA ASN A 126 -11.58 2.94 0.19
C ASN A 126 -12.91 2.87 0.96
N LEU A 127 -12.91 3.31 2.23
CA LEU A 127 -14.13 3.43 3.02
C LEU A 127 -15.13 4.41 2.39
N ALA A 128 -14.67 5.59 1.96
CA ALA A 128 -15.51 6.58 1.30
C ALA A 128 -16.07 6.07 -0.04
N ALA A 129 -15.26 5.34 -0.83
CA ALA A 129 -15.70 4.71 -2.07
C ALA A 129 -16.84 3.70 -1.82
N GLY A 130 -16.70 2.90 -0.77
CA GLY A 130 -17.74 1.96 -0.32
C GLY A 130 -19.00 2.68 0.14
N ALA A 131 -18.82 3.68 1.01
CA ALA A 131 -19.91 4.44 1.61
C ALA A 131 -20.71 5.25 0.57
N ALA A 132 -20.02 5.79 -0.44
CA ALA A 132 -20.63 6.46 -1.60
C ALA A 132 -21.24 5.50 -2.62
N ARG A 133 -21.19 4.18 -2.37
CA ARG A 133 -21.69 3.09 -3.23
C ARG A 133 -21.19 3.18 -4.68
N VAL A 134 -19.91 3.52 -4.87
CA VAL A 134 -19.26 3.47 -6.19
C VAL A 134 -19.43 2.07 -6.78
N ASN A 135 -19.65 1.98 -8.11
CA ASN A 135 -19.85 0.70 -8.79
C ASN A 135 -18.72 -0.30 -8.44
N PRO A 136 -19.06 -1.49 -7.89
CA PRO A 136 -18.05 -2.46 -7.43
C PRO A 136 -17.11 -2.92 -8.52
N ALA A 137 -17.62 -3.26 -9.72
CA ALA A 137 -16.77 -3.76 -10.81
C ALA A 137 -15.71 -2.73 -11.22
N ARG A 138 -16.11 -1.46 -11.28
CA ARG A 138 -15.19 -0.36 -11.59
C ARG A 138 -14.16 -0.15 -10.48
N TYR A 139 -14.60 -0.14 -9.22
CA TYR A 139 -13.69 0.01 -8.08
C TYR A 139 -12.69 -1.15 -8.03
N LEU A 140 -13.16 -2.39 -8.14
CA LEU A 140 -12.33 -3.59 -8.04
C LEU A 140 -11.27 -3.65 -9.14
N GLY A 141 -11.64 -3.36 -10.40
CA GLY A 141 -10.68 -3.36 -11.50
C GLY A 141 -9.54 -2.37 -11.26
N VAL A 142 -9.87 -1.17 -10.82
CA VAL A 142 -8.86 -0.14 -10.55
C VAL A 142 -8.06 -0.43 -9.29
N ALA A 143 -8.70 -0.89 -8.21
CA ALA A 143 -8.03 -1.24 -6.97
C ALA A 143 -7.03 -2.38 -7.19
N ALA A 144 -7.39 -3.40 -7.98
CA ALA A 144 -6.53 -4.52 -8.34
C ALA A 144 -5.30 -4.05 -9.13
N LEU A 145 -5.50 -3.26 -10.19
CA LEU A 145 -4.39 -2.69 -10.97
C LEU A 145 -3.47 -1.84 -10.11
N ALA A 146 -4.05 -0.99 -9.26
CA ALA A 146 -3.26 -0.16 -8.38
C ALA A 146 -2.48 -1.05 -7.39
N ALA A 147 -3.09 -2.09 -6.82
CA ALA A 147 -2.48 -2.97 -5.82
C ALA A 147 -1.29 -3.73 -6.40
N LEU A 148 -1.46 -4.25 -7.61
CA LEU A 148 -0.40 -4.89 -8.37
C LEU A 148 0.72 -3.92 -8.73
N ALA A 149 0.39 -2.72 -9.19
CA ALA A 149 1.40 -1.70 -9.51
C ALA A 149 2.22 -1.29 -8.28
N TRP A 150 1.58 -1.13 -7.12
CA TRP A 150 2.25 -0.87 -5.85
C TRP A 150 3.15 -2.04 -5.42
N ALA A 151 2.64 -3.28 -5.48
CA ALA A 151 3.41 -4.46 -5.12
C ALA A 151 4.63 -4.64 -6.03
N ALA A 152 4.47 -4.42 -7.33
CA ALA A 152 5.55 -4.41 -8.30
C ALA A 152 6.58 -3.33 -7.99
N TYR A 153 6.14 -2.10 -7.73
CA TYR A 153 7.02 -0.99 -7.37
C TYR A 153 7.88 -1.31 -6.13
N GLN A 154 7.26 -1.76 -5.04
CA GLN A 154 7.99 -2.11 -3.80
C GLN A 154 8.97 -3.26 -4.00
N ALA A 155 8.52 -4.33 -4.65
CA ALA A 155 9.35 -5.52 -4.89
C ALA A 155 10.53 -5.20 -5.83
N VAL A 156 10.29 -4.41 -6.88
CA VAL A 156 11.33 -4.00 -7.83
C VAL A 156 12.34 -3.06 -7.18
N ILE A 157 11.92 -2.14 -6.30
CA ILE A 157 12.87 -1.32 -5.54
C ILE A 157 13.78 -2.20 -4.71
N GLY A 158 13.23 -3.14 -3.94
CA GLY A 158 14.03 -4.09 -3.16
C GLY A 158 15.00 -4.88 -4.02
N ALA A 159 14.52 -5.39 -5.16
CA ALA A 159 15.32 -6.13 -6.12
C ALA A 159 16.49 -5.30 -6.70
N VAL A 160 16.21 -4.06 -7.12
CA VAL A 160 17.21 -3.14 -7.71
C VAL A 160 18.23 -2.72 -6.67
N VAL A 161 17.81 -2.36 -5.46
CA VAL A 161 18.72 -1.99 -4.38
C VAL A 161 19.63 -3.18 -4.01
N ALA A 162 19.09 -4.40 -3.96
CA ALA A 162 19.89 -5.60 -3.71
C ALA A 162 20.91 -5.89 -4.82
N ALA A 163 20.59 -5.57 -6.07
CA ALA A 163 21.53 -5.71 -7.19
C ALA A 163 22.64 -4.65 -7.19
N LEU A 164 22.34 -3.44 -6.70
CA LEU A 164 23.25 -2.29 -6.80
C LEU A 164 24.10 -2.05 -5.55
N VAL A 165 23.67 -2.50 -4.37
CA VAL A 165 24.36 -2.21 -3.10
C VAL A 165 25.38 -3.31 -2.79
N PRO A 166 26.69 -2.99 -2.79
CA PRO A 166 27.71 -3.90 -2.29
C PRO A 166 27.64 -3.96 -0.76
N GLY A 167 27.69 -5.16 -0.18
CA GLY A 167 27.62 -5.35 1.28
C GLY A 167 26.84 -6.58 1.75
N GLY A 168 26.25 -7.35 0.84
CA GLY A 168 25.53 -8.59 1.15
C GLY A 168 24.03 -8.39 1.44
N PRO A 169 23.28 -9.48 1.60
CA PRO A 169 21.81 -9.48 1.67
C PRO A 169 21.25 -8.61 2.81
N VAL A 170 21.89 -8.63 3.98
CA VAL A 170 21.49 -7.82 5.14
C VAL A 170 21.57 -6.33 4.84
N VAL A 171 22.68 -5.86 4.26
CA VAL A 171 22.87 -4.45 3.92
C VAL A 171 21.88 -4.05 2.83
N ALA A 172 21.67 -4.89 1.83
CA ALA A 172 20.66 -4.67 0.79
C ALA A 172 19.26 -4.49 1.38
N VAL A 173 18.81 -5.38 2.27
CA VAL A 173 17.49 -5.29 2.91
C VAL A 173 17.36 -4.02 3.75
N VAL A 174 18.35 -3.72 4.60
CA VAL A 174 18.32 -2.53 5.47
C VAL A 174 18.29 -1.24 4.64
N VAL A 175 19.15 -1.12 3.62
CA VAL A 175 19.19 0.05 2.74
C VAL A 175 17.88 0.17 1.95
N SER A 176 17.32 -0.95 1.47
CA SER A 176 16.05 -0.93 0.74
C SER A 176 14.90 -0.41 1.62
N ILE A 177 14.83 -0.86 2.87
CA ILE A 177 13.81 -0.40 3.83
C ILE A 177 13.99 1.09 4.11
N VAL A 178 15.22 1.55 4.37
CA VAL A 178 15.51 2.97 4.63
C VAL A 178 15.13 3.85 3.43
N VAL A 179 15.48 3.42 2.22
CA VAL A 179 15.15 4.15 0.99
C VAL A 179 13.64 4.17 0.74
N ALA A 180 12.96 3.04 0.87
CA ALA A 180 11.51 2.96 0.67
C ALA A 180 10.75 3.84 1.68
N VAL A 181 11.09 3.74 2.97
CA VAL A 181 10.50 4.58 4.02
C VAL A 181 10.83 6.06 3.78
N GLY A 182 12.07 6.38 3.41
CA GLY A 182 12.49 7.75 3.11
C GLY A 182 11.74 8.37 1.93
N ILE A 183 11.52 7.61 0.86
CA ILE A 183 10.72 8.05 -0.30
C ILE A 183 9.26 8.26 0.11
N GLY A 184 8.67 7.31 0.86
CA GLY A 184 7.30 7.44 1.37
C GLY A 184 7.10 8.71 2.19
N VAL A 185 7.96 8.91 3.21
CA VAL A 185 7.94 10.11 4.06
C VAL A 185 8.20 11.39 3.24
N GLY A 186 9.12 11.35 2.27
CA GLY A 186 9.41 12.48 1.40
C GLY A 186 8.20 12.90 0.56
N ILE A 187 7.52 11.93 -0.06
CA ILE A 187 6.29 12.16 -0.83
C ILE A 187 5.20 12.73 0.08
N ASP A 188 5.02 12.17 1.28
CA ASP A 188 4.05 12.64 2.27
C ASP A 188 4.27 14.08 2.68
N LEU A 189 5.51 14.45 3.01
CA LEU A 189 5.85 15.81 3.41
C LEU A 189 5.61 16.80 2.27
N VAL A 190 5.92 16.42 1.03
CA VAL A 190 5.69 17.28 -0.14
C VAL A 190 4.20 17.46 -0.40
N LEU A 191 3.41 16.39 -0.34
CA LEU A 191 1.96 16.45 -0.55
C LEU A 191 1.26 17.25 0.57
N ALA A 192 1.63 17.03 1.83
CA ALA A 192 1.11 17.78 2.97
C ALA A 192 1.42 19.28 2.86
N ARG A 193 2.64 19.64 2.47
CA ARG A 193 3.03 21.04 2.22
C ARG A 193 2.24 21.67 1.07
N ARG A 194 2.00 20.94 -0.02
CA ARG A 194 1.21 21.43 -1.17
C ARG A 194 -0.28 21.61 -0.82
N ALA A 195 -0.85 20.71 -0.02
CA ALA A 195 -2.21 20.82 0.47
C ALA A 195 -2.38 22.06 1.38
N LYS A 196 -1.44 22.28 2.32
CA LYS A 196 -1.44 23.47 3.18
C LYS A 196 -1.33 24.77 2.39
N ARG A 197 -0.47 24.81 1.36
CA ARG A 197 -0.33 25.99 0.47
C ARG A 197 -1.60 26.27 -0.35
N ARG A 198 -2.30 25.24 -0.84
CA ARG A 198 -3.56 25.42 -1.58
C ARG A 198 -4.70 25.90 -0.68
N ALA A 199 -4.71 25.51 0.59
CA ALA A 199 -5.69 26.00 1.56
C ALA A 199 -5.46 27.49 1.89
N ALA A 200 -4.19 27.89 2.08
CA ALA A 200 -3.82 29.28 2.36
C ALA A 200 -4.03 30.24 1.17
N ALA A 201 -4.01 29.73 -0.07
CA ALA A 201 -4.29 30.54 -1.27
C ALA A 201 -5.79 30.72 -1.57
N ARG A 202 -6.68 30.10 -0.77
CA ARG A 202 -8.15 30.18 -0.92
C ARG A 202 -8.83 30.93 0.23
N SER A 203 -8.07 31.36 1.24
CA SER A 203 -8.48 32.26 2.33
C SER A 203 -8.04 33.68 2.02
#